data_AF-A0AA91YAY9-F1
#
_entry.id   AF-A0AA91YAY9-F1
#
_cell.length_a   1.000
_cell.length_b   1.000
_cell.length_c   1.000
_cell.angle_alpha   90.00
_cell.angle_beta   90.00
_cell.angle_gamma   90.00
#
_symmetry.space_group_name_H-M   'P 1'
#
loop_
_entity.id
_entity.type
_entity.pdbx_description
1 polymer ?
#
loop_
_entity_poly.entity_id
_entity_poly.type
_entity_poly.pdbx_seq_one_letter_code
_entity_poly.pdbx_strand_id
1 'polypeptide(L)'
;MEDQNTEDWDSLFKKEFENAHRQNQYRERGKLGGRPKLSTPKSERLGLRFTPSEMKVLKERADKKKLKLTDYSRIILLEKEIPDYEKNIMLTEYATNFRRIGNYMKKEMFTEKERADLLKEIEEAIKGIKTQVKW
;
A
#
# COMPACT_ATOMS: atom_id res chain seq x y z
N MET A 1 -11.51 62.14 16.96
CA MET A 1 -12.01 61.24 15.90
C MET A 1 -10.90 60.26 15.58
N GLU A 2 -10.75 59.22 16.37
CA GLU A 2 -9.83 58.11 16.09
C GLU A 2 -10.43 56.86 16.72
N ASP A 3 -11.24 56.13 15.96
CA ASP A 3 -11.73 54.80 16.35
C ASP A 3 -12.04 54.00 15.08
N GLN A 4 -10.99 53.57 14.37
CA GLN A 4 -11.08 52.59 13.28
C GLN A 4 -9.79 51.77 13.23
N ASN A 5 -9.59 50.81 14.15
CA ASN A 5 -8.67 49.68 13.89
C ASN A 5 -8.71 48.52 14.92
N THR A 6 -9.88 48.17 15.45
CA THR A 6 -10.00 47.05 16.41
C THR A 6 -10.59 45.76 15.82
N GLU A 7 -11.09 45.76 14.58
CA GLU A 7 -11.88 44.64 14.04
C GLU A 7 -11.12 43.56 13.25
N ASP A 8 -9.83 43.71 12.96
CA ASP A 8 -9.12 42.74 12.08
C ASP A 8 -8.26 41.70 12.84
N TRP A 9 -8.16 41.80 14.16
CA TRP A 9 -7.35 40.88 14.97
C TRP A 9 -7.98 39.49 15.09
N ASP A 10 -9.30 39.40 15.28
CA ASP A 10 -10.01 38.12 15.36
C ASP A 10 -10.02 37.35 14.02
N SER A 11 -10.03 38.09 12.91
CA SER A 11 -9.97 37.52 11.56
C SER A 11 -8.59 36.93 11.27
N LEU A 12 -7.53 37.64 11.68
CA LEU A 12 -6.14 37.21 11.62
C LEU A 12 -5.91 35.97 12.48
N PHE A 13 -6.36 35.97 13.73
CA PHE A 13 -6.23 34.83 14.64
C PHE A 13 -6.94 33.58 14.11
N LYS A 14 -8.14 33.71 13.55
CA LYS A 14 -8.85 32.58 12.91
C LYS A 14 -8.10 32.02 11.71
N LYS A 15 -7.56 32.89 10.84
CA LYS A 15 -6.73 32.48 9.70
C LYS A 15 -5.46 31.76 10.14
N GLU A 16 -4.78 32.26 11.17
CA GLU A 16 -3.58 31.60 11.72
C GLU A 16 -3.92 30.23 12.32
N PHE A 17 -5.03 30.12 13.04
CA PHE A 17 -5.48 28.84 13.61
C PHE A 17 -5.85 27.81 12.53
N GLU A 18 -6.55 28.23 11.47
CA GLU A 18 -6.88 27.37 10.33
C GLU A 18 -5.62 26.91 9.57
N ASN A 19 -4.65 27.81 9.41
CA ASN A 19 -3.38 27.49 8.77
C ASN A 19 -2.57 26.49 9.61
N ALA A 20 -2.48 26.71 10.92
CA ALA A 20 -1.83 25.77 11.85
C ALA A 20 -2.53 24.41 11.87
N HIS A 21 -3.86 24.38 11.85
CA HIS A 21 -4.66 23.16 11.79
C HIS A 21 -4.43 22.40 10.47
N ARG A 22 -4.43 23.07 9.31
CA ARG A 22 -4.05 22.46 8.02
C ARG A 22 -2.64 21.89 8.06
N GLN A 23 -1.67 22.65 8.57
CA GLN A 23 -0.27 22.22 8.62
C GLN A 23 -0.08 20.99 9.52
N ASN A 24 -0.81 20.91 10.64
CA ASN A 24 -0.84 19.75 11.50
C ASN A 24 -1.50 18.54 10.83
N GLN A 25 -2.58 18.72 10.05
CA GLN A 25 -3.15 17.62 9.26
C GLN A 25 -2.17 17.05 8.23
N TYR A 26 -1.34 17.88 7.59
CA TYR A 26 -0.30 17.39 6.67
C TYR A 26 0.80 16.62 7.39
N ARG A 27 1.19 17.03 8.60
CA ARG A 27 2.15 16.29 9.44
C ARG A 27 1.60 14.94 9.89
N GLU A 28 0.35 14.90 10.33
CA GLU A 28 -0.35 13.67 10.73
C GLU A 28 -0.50 12.71 9.55
N ARG A 29 -0.93 13.22 8.39
CA ARG A 29 -1.01 12.43 7.14
C ARG A 29 0.35 11.96 6.65
N GLY A 30 1.41 12.75 6.81
CA GLY A 30 2.79 12.36 6.50
C GLY A 30 3.29 11.21 7.38
N LYS A 31 2.90 11.18 8.67
CA LYS A 31 3.22 10.07 9.59
C LYS A 31 2.53 8.75 9.22
N LEU A 32 1.40 8.80 8.48
CA LEU A 32 0.69 7.62 7.96
C LEU A 32 1.36 7.00 6.72
N GLY A 33 2.35 7.66 6.11
CA GLY A 33 2.98 7.22 4.86
C GLY A 33 4.11 6.19 5.01
N GLY A 34 4.50 5.83 6.25
CA GLY A 34 5.55 4.84 6.49
C GLY A 34 5.11 3.42 6.18
N ARG A 35 6.03 2.57 5.68
CA ARG A 35 5.77 1.13 5.56
C ARG A 35 5.48 0.55 6.96
N PRO A 36 4.32 -0.11 7.19
CA PRO A 36 4.00 -0.65 8.49
C PRO A 36 5.08 -1.65 8.92
N LYS A 37 5.59 -1.48 10.14
CA LYS A 37 6.54 -2.42 10.73
C LYS A 37 5.79 -3.72 11.03
N LEU A 38 6.31 -4.83 10.52
CA LEU A 38 5.80 -6.16 10.89
C LEU A 38 6.02 -6.36 12.39
N SER A 39 5.00 -6.88 13.09
CA SER A 39 5.08 -7.18 14.53
C SER A 39 6.19 -8.18 14.85
N THR A 40 6.47 -9.10 13.94
CA THR A 40 7.50 -10.14 14.06
C THR A 40 8.56 -9.99 12.97
N PRO A 41 9.68 -9.29 13.22
CA PRO A 41 10.79 -9.23 12.28
C PRO A 41 11.50 -10.59 12.16
N LYS A 42 12.15 -10.83 11.02
CA LYS A 42 12.98 -12.01 10.78
C LYS A 42 14.30 -11.88 11.55
N SER A 43 14.36 -12.39 12.78
CA SER A 43 15.53 -12.30 13.67
C SER A 43 16.43 -13.55 13.63
N GLU A 44 15.83 -14.73 13.47
CA GLU A 44 16.55 -16.02 13.51
C GLU A 44 17.38 -16.28 12.25
N ARG A 45 18.54 -16.93 12.42
CA ARG A 45 19.50 -17.22 11.35
C ARG A 45 19.72 -18.73 11.21
N LEU A 46 19.75 -19.20 9.97
CA LEU A 46 20.10 -20.58 9.62
C LEU A 46 21.39 -20.57 8.79
N GLY A 47 22.42 -21.27 9.27
CA GLY A 47 23.70 -21.41 8.56
C GLY A 47 23.78 -22.77 7.85
N LEU A 48 23.91 -22.75 6.51
CA LEU A 48 24.08 -23.95 5.69
C LEU A 48 25.42 -23.88 4.96
N ARG A 49 26.13 -25.01 4.88
CA ARG A 49 27.36 -25.15 4.10
C ARG A 49 27.04 -25.90 2.81
N PHE A 50 27.54 -25.39 1.69
CA PHE A 50 27.36 -25.97 0.37
C PHE A 50 28.70 -26.12 -0.31
N THR A 51 28.82 -27.14 -1.15
CA THR A 51 29.91 -27.24 -2.13
C THR A 51 29.76 -26.18 -3.23
N PRO A 52 30.84 -25.85 -3.97
CA PRO A 52 30.76 -24.87 -5.07
C PRO A 52 29.75 -25.25 -6.16
N SER A 53 29.62 -26.55 -6.47
CA SER A 53 28.69 -27.06 -7.47
C SER A 53 27.23 -26.89 -7.03
N GLU A 54 26.90 -27.25 -5.79
CA GLU A 54 25.56 -27.07 -5.22
C GLU A 54 25.16 -25.59 -5.18
N MET A 55 26.10 -24.71 -4.80
CA MET A 55 25.88 -23.27 -4.77
C MET A 55 25.59 -22.70 -6.16
N LYS A 56 26.29 -23.19 -7.20
CA LYS A 56 26.05 -22.77 -8.58
C LYS A 56 24.65 -23.15 -9.04
N VAL A 57 24.21 -24.38 -8.77
CA VAL A 57 22.86 -24.85 -9.12
C VAL A 57 21.78 -24.02 -8.42
N LEU A 58 21.97 -23.68 -7.14
CA LEU A 58 21.02 -22.85 -6.39
C LEU A 58 20.92 -21.43 -6.97
N LYS A 59 22.06 -20.82 -7.31
CA LYS A 59 22.09 -19.49 -7.95
C LYS A 59 21.38 -19.50 -9.30
N GLU A 60 21.71 -20.44 -10.19
CA GLU A 60 21.08 -20.54 -11.50
C GLU A 60 19.55 -20.71 -11.40
N ARG A 61 19.07 -21.51 -10.44
CA ARG A 61 17.63 -21.69 -10.21
C ARG A 61 16.97 -20.43 -9.64
N ALA A 62 17.66 -19.68 -8.78
CA ALA A 62 17.17 -18.40 -8.26
C ALA A 62 17.11 -17.33 -9.36
N ASP A 63 18.17 -17.25 -10.18
CA ASP A 63 18.30 -16.29 -11.28
C ASP A 63 17.24 -16.52 -12.37
N LYS A 64 16.98 -17.78 -12.73
CA LYS A 64 15.88 -18.14 -13.66
C LYS A 64 14.52 -17.61 -13.20
N LYS A 65 14.32 -17.51 -11.88
CA LYS A 65 13.07 -17.05 -11.26
C LYS A 65 13.13 -15.57 -10.86
N LYS A 66 14.22 -14.87 -11.16
CA LYS A 66 14.47 -13.46 -10.79
C LYS A 66 14.33 -13.22 -9.28
N LEU A 67 14.67 -14.21 -8.46
CA LEU A 67 14.59 -14.13 -6.99
C LEU A 67 15.98 -13.99 -6.38
N LYS A 68 16.08 -13.28 -5.26
CA LYS A 68 17.30 -13.29 -4.44
C LYS A 68 17.50 -14.69 -3.89
N LEU A 69 18.74 -15.15 -3.84
CA LEU A 69 19.10 -16.48 -3.33
C LEU A 69 18.52 -16.75 -1.93
N THR A 70 18.55 -15.76 -1.04
CA THR A 70 18.00 -15.88 0.32
C THR A 70 16.49 -16.11 0.33
N ASP A 71 15.74 -15.42 -0.54
CA ASP A 71 14.29 -15.54 -0.60
C ASP A 71 13.92 -16.87 -1.27
N TYR A 72 14.61 -17.22 -2.35
CA TYR A 72 14.45 -18.50 -3.02
C TYR A 72 14.72 -19.69 -2.09
N SER A 73 15.82 -19.66 -1.34
CA SER A 73 16.14 -20.72 -0.37
C SER A 73 15.08 -20.84 0.71
N ARG A 74 14.54 -19.72 1.23
CA ARG A 74 13.46 -19.76 2.21
C ARG A 74 12.17 -20.32 1.64
N ILE A 75 11.84 -20.00 0.39
CA ILE A 75 10.65 -20.51 -0.29
C ILE A 75 10.74 -22.04 -0.40
N ILE A 76 11.88 -22.55 -0.85
CA ILE A 76 12.10 -24.01 -0.95
C ILE A 76 12.05 -24.68 0.43
N LEU A 77 12.79 -24.15 1.41
CA LEU A 77 12.87 -24.75 2.76
C LEU A 77 11.53 -24.77 3.50
N LEU A 78 10.62 -23.86 3.16
CA LEU A 78 9.28 -23.76 3.74
C LEU A 78 8.19 -24.32 2.82
N GLU A 79 8.57 -24.96 1.71
CA GLU A 79 7.65 -25.52 0.70
C GLU A 79 6.58 -24.53 0.23
N LYS A 80 6.94 -23.24 0.15
CA LYS A 80 6.03 -22.20 -0.28
C LYS A 80 5.90 -22.17 -1.79
N GLU A 81 4.73 -21.76 -2.26
CA GLU A 81 4.53 -21.44 -3.67
C GLU A 81 5.43 -20.28 -4.07
N ILE A 82 6.02 -20.38 -5.26
CA ILE A 82 6.85 -19.33 -5.81
C ILE A 82 5.92 -18.24 -6.34
N PRO A 83 6.12 -16.97 -5.93
CA PRO A 83 5.31 -15.86 -6.40
C PRO A 83 5.38 -15.75 -7.93
N ASP A 84 4.21 -15.72 -8.58
CA ASP A 84 4.13 -15.35 -9.99
C ASP A 84 4.09 -13.82 -10.09
N TYR A 85 5.25 -13.25 -10.39
CA TYR A 85 5.45 -11.81 -10.41
C TYR A 85 4.55 -11.09 -11.42
N GLU A 86 4.43 -11.64 -12.63
CA GLU A 86 3.64 -11.02 -13.71
C GLU A 86 2.15 -11.08 -13.38
N LYS A 87 1.67 -12.23 -12.89
CA LYS A 87 0.29 -12.38 -12.43
C LYS A 87 -0.03 -11.43 -11.28
N ASN A 88 0.86 -11.30 -10.30
CA ASN A 88 0.66 -10.42 -9.15
C ASN A 88 0.61 -8.93 -9.57
N ILE A 89 1.43 -8.53 -10.54
CA ILE A 89 1.36 -7.17 -11.12
C ILE A 89 0.01 -6.96 -11.76
N MET A 90 -0.42 -7.84 -12.66
CA MET A 90 -1.70 -7.69 -13.36
C MET A 90 -2.87 -7.62 -12.37
N LEU A 91 -2.90 -8.49 -11.36
CA LEU A 91 -3.91 -8.46 -10.30
C LEU A 91 -3.89 -7.13 -9.54
N THR A 92 -2.71 -6.60 -9.22
CA THR A 92 -2.58 -5.30 -8.54
C THR A 92 -3.08 -4.14 -9.41
N GLU A 93 -2.82 -4.18 -10.71
CA GLU A 93 -3.31 -3.21 -11.68
C GLU A 93 -4.84 -3.27 -11.79
N TYR A 94 -5.43 -4.46 -11.89
CA TYR A 94 -6.89 -4.63 -11.88
C TYR A 94 -7.52 -4.05 -10.61
N ALA A 95 -6.99 -4.37 -9.42
CA ALA A 95 -7.48 -3.80 -8.17
C ALA A 95 -7.40 -2.26 -8.16
N THR A 96 -6.35 -1.69 -8.76
CA THR A 96 -6.19 -0.24 -8.90
C THR A 96 -7.25 0.35 -9.84
N ASN A 97 -7.53 -0.32 -10.96
CA ASN A 97 -8.55 0.11 -11.92
C ASN A 97 -9.95 0.05 -11.31
N PHE A 98 -10.31 -1.03 -10.61
CA PHE A 98 -11.57 -1.10 -9.84
C PHE A 98 -11.70 0.03 -8.84
N ARG A 99 -10.61 0.39 -8.15
CA ARG A 99 -10.61 1.53 -7.22
C ARG A 99 -10.84 2.87 -7.93
N ARG A 100 -10.27 3.06 -9.12
CA ARG A 100 -10.50 4.25 -9.96
C ARG A 100 -11.96 4.34 -10.40
N ILE A 101 -12.56 3.22 -10.81
CA ILE A 101 -13.98 3.14 -11.16
C ILE A 101 -14.84 3.52 -9.94
N GLY A 102 -14.58 2.93 -8.78
CA GLY A 102 -15.30 3.28 -7.54
C GLY A 102 -15.17 4.76 -7.18
N ASN A 103 -14.00 5.37 -7.38
CA ASN A 103 -13.82 6.81 -7.18
C ASN A 103 -14.61 7.65 -8.19
N TYR A 104 -14.73 7.21 -9.44
CA TYR A 104 -15.52 7.91 -10.45
C TYR A 104 -17.02 7.86 -10.13
N MET A 105 -17.53 6.69 -9.71
CA MET A 105 -18.92 6.50 -9.25
C MET A 105 -19.26 7.34 -8.01
N LYS A 106 -18.24 7.82 -7.28
CA LYS A 106 -18.46 8.72 -6.15
C LYS A 106 -18.84 10.15 -6.55
N LYS A 107 -18.74 10.53 -7.82
CA LYS A 107 -19.19 11.84 -8.30
C LYS A 107 -20.71 11.92 -8.36
N GLU A 108 -21.27 13.12 -8.19
CA GLU A 108 -22.71 13.43 -7.99
C GLU A 108 -23.65 13.11 -9.18
N MET A 109 -23.21 12.29 -10.15
CA MET A 109 -23.97 11.98 -11.36
C MET A 109 -24.87 10.73 -11.23
N PHE A 110 -24.82 10.01 -10.10
CA PHE A 110 -25.50 8.73 -9.91
C PHE A 110 -26.47 8.75 -8.73
N THR A 111 -27.56 8.00 -8.83
CA THR A 111 -28.56 7.85 -7.77
C THR A 111 -27.97 7.14 -6.54
N GLU A 112 -28.38 7.55 -5.35
CA GLU A 112 -27.75 7.17 -4.08
C GLU A 112 -27.78 5.65 -3.79
N LYS A 113 -28.87 4.98 -4.18
CA LYS A 113 -29.04 3.52 -4.02
C LYS A 113 -28.17 2.71 -4.96
N GLU A 114 -28.23 2.97 -6.27
CA GLU A 114 -27.44 2.26 -7.28
C GLU A 114 -25.94 2.42 -7.04
N ARG A 115 -25.53 3.60 -6.56
CA ARG A 115 -24.16 3.91 -6.16
C ARG A 115 -23.68 3.06 -4.98
N ALA A 116 -24.54 2.79 -4.00
CA ALA A 116 -24.15 2.03 -2.81
C ALA A 116 -23.87 0.55 -3.14
N ASP A 117 -24.75 -0.08 -3.93
CA ASP A 117 -24.61 -1.49 -4.27
C ASP A 117 -23.39 -1.74 -5.18
N LEU A 118 -23.20 -0.91 -6.21
CA LEU A 118 -22.04 -1.00 -7.11
C LEU A 118 -20.71 -0.75 -6.38
N LEU A 119 -20.67 0.19 -5.43
CA LEU A 119 -19.46 0.43 -4.64
C LEU A 119 -19.11 -0.78 -3.77
N LYS A 120 -20.13 -1.46 -3.22
CA LYS A 120 -19.93 -2.68 -2.43
C LYS A 120 -19.37 -3.81 -3.28
N GLU A 121 -19.92 -4.06 -4.47
CA GLU A 121 -19.40 -5.06 -5.40
C GLU A 121 -17.95 -4.79 -5.81
N ILE A 122 -17.61 -3.52 -6.08
CA ILE A 122 -16.24 -3.09 -6.39
C ILE A 122 -15.30 -3.38 -5.21
N GLU A 123 -15.72 -3.10 -3.98
CA GLU A 123 -14.92 -3.41 -2.79
C GLU A 123 -14.73 -4.91 -2.59
N GLU A 124 -15.76 -5.72 -2.80
CA GLU A 124 -15.69 -7.18 -2.75
C GLU A 124 -14.75 -7.74 -3.82
N ALA A 125 -14.82 -7.23 -5.05
CA ALA A 125 -13.91 -7.60 -6.13
C ALA A 125 -12.45 -7.26 -5.79
N ILE A 126 -12.18 -6.04 -5.28
CA ILE A 126 -10.84 -5.64 -4.83
C ILE A 126 -10.34 -6.55 -3.71
N LYS A 127 -11.20 -6.93 -2.76
CA LYS A 127 -10.85 -7.84 -1.67
C LYS A 127 -10.48 -9.22 -2.21
N GLY A 128 -11.29 -9.78 -3.11
CA GLY A 128 -11.03 -11.07 -3.76
C GLY A 128 -9.70 -11.09 -4.51
N ILE A 129 -9.42 -10.03 -5.29
CA ILE A 129 -8.14 -9.88 -6.01
C ILE A 129 -6.96 -9.87 -5.03
N LYS A 130 -7.04 -9.08 -3.95
CA LYS A 130 -5.96 -8.98 -2.95
C LYS A 130 -5.67 -10.30 -2.25
N THR A 131 -6.66 -11.14 -2.02
CA THR A 131 -6.46 -12.47 -1.42
C THR A 131 -5.67 -13.41 -2.33
N GLN A 132 -5.76 -13.22 -3.65
CA GLN A 132 -5.06 -14.06 -4.63
C GLN A 132 -3.63 -13.58 -4.94
N VAL A 133 -3.28 -12.35 -4.57
CA VAL A 133 -1.92 -11.82 -4.72
C VAL A 133 -1.02 -12.42 -3.64
N LYS A 134 -0.11 -13.31 -4.03
CA LYS A 134 0.84 -13.98 -3.13
C LYS A 134 2.27 -13.55 -3.48
N TRP A 135 2.86 -12.68 -2.66
CA TRP A 135 4.26 -12.23 -2.77
C TRP A 135 5.24 -13.13 -2.02
#